data_AF-A0A9X0R8M8-F1
#
_entry.id   AF-A0A9X0R8M8-F1
#
_cell.length_a   1.000
_cell.length_b   1.000
_cell.length_c   1.000
_cell.angle_alpha   90.00
_cell.angle_beta   90.00
_cell.angle_gamma   90.00
#
_symmetry.space_group_name_H-M   'P 1'
#
loop_
_entity.id
_entity.type
_entity.pdbx_description
1 polymer ?
#
loop_
_entity_poly.entity_id
_entity_poly.type
_entity_poly.pdbx_seq_one_letter_code
_entity_poly.pdbx_strand_id
1 'polypeptide(L)'
;MFEQQHYLQAMGIQEWQLIHPQRLAGYSPPIESLDKQCRLLLVSSLLPSGSQLVWLERVLNSFNLNLSQARHVYPQQLCQLELNDLQWIWYVDCQASAVTTANALHTPALSEVEGNTHYRRDLWQQICAYGAQ
;
A
#
# COMPACT_ATOMS: atom_id res chain seq x y z
N MET A 1 -32.87 14.32 -15.47
CA MET A 1 -32.04 13.19 -14.98
C MET A 1 -31.87 12.06 -16.00
N PHE A 2 -32.81 11.82 -16.93
CA PHE A 2 -32.68 10.76 -17.96
C PHE A 2 -31.70 11.07 -19.11
N GLU A 3 -31.32 12.33 -19.33
CA GLU A 3 -30.41 12.72 -20.43
C GLU A 3 -28.96 12.25 -20.23
N GLN A 4 -28.52 12.10 -18.98
CA GLN A 4 -27.13 11.72 -18.70
C GLN A 4 -26.85 10.25 -19.03
N GLN A 5 -27.80 9.35 -18.76
CA GLN A 5 -27.67 7.93 -19.07
C GLN A 5 -27.63 7.68 -20.60
N HIS A 6 -28.47 8.41 -21.36
CA HIS A 6 -28.45 8.33 -22.83
C HIS A 6 -27.13 8.81 -23.42
N TYR A 7 -26.53 9.86 -22.83
CA TYR A 7 -25.23 10.37 -23.26
C TYR A 7 -24.11 9.35 -23.01
N LEU A 8 -24.07 8.74 -21.81
CA LEU A 8 -23.07 7.72 -21.47
C LEU A 8 -23.17 6.47 -22.36
N GLN A 9 -24.38 6.01 -22.63
CA GLN A 9 -24.62 4.89 -23.55
C GLN A 9 -24.24 5.23 -25.00
N ALA A 10 -24.51 6.46 -25.46
CA ALA A 10 -24.08 6.91 -26.78
C ALA A 10 -22.55 7.00 -26.91
N MET A 11 -21.83 7.22 -25.80
CA MET A 11 -20.37 7.13 -25.73
C MET A 11 -19.84 5.68 -25.59
N GLY A 12 -20.73 4.68 -25.59
CA GLY A 12 -20.37 3.27 -25.46
C GLY A 12 -20.03 2.82 -24.03
N ILE A 13 -20.30 3.66 -23.03
CA ILE A 13 -20.04 3.35 -21.61
C ILE A 13 -21.19 2.49 -21.08
N GLN A 14 -20.90 1.25 -20.66
CA GLN A 14 -21.88 0.39 -19.99
C GLN A 14 -22.03 0.77 -18.51
N GLU A 15 -23.26 1.08 -18.11
CA GLU A 15 -23.63 1.29 -16.70
C GLU A 15 -24.21 0.00 -16.11
N TRP A 16 -23.70 -0.43 -14.96
CA TRP A 16 -24.21 -1.58 -14.22
C TRP A 16 -24.93 -1.08 -12.96
N GLN A 17 -26.25 -1.29 -12.89
CA GLN A 17 -27.03 -0.99 -11.69
C GLN A 17 -27.18 -2.24 -10.82
N LEU A 18 -26.81 -2.12 -9.55
CA LEU A 18 -27.03 -3.18 -8.56
C LEU A 18 -28.53 -3.29 -8.27
N ILE A 19 -29.12 -4.43 -8.64
CA ILE A 19 -30.57 -4.70 -8.50
C ILE A 19 -30.98 -4.83 -7.02
N HIS A 20 -30.05 -5.26 -6.15
CA HIS A 20 -30.28 -5.44 -4.72
C HIS A 20 -29.10 -4.90 -3.88
N PRO A 21 -28.96 -3.57 -3.73
CA PRO A 21 -27.89 -2.98 -2.91
C PRO A 21 -27.98 -3.43 -1.44
N GLN A 22 -29.18 -3.80 -0.99
CA GLN A 22 -29.46 -4.34 0.34
C GLN A 22 -28.73 -5.66 0.63
N ARG A 23 -28.38 -6.46 -0.40
CA ARG A 23 -27.58 -7.69 -0.20
C ARG A 23 -26.12 -7.40 0.11
N LEU A 24 -25.64 -6.21 -0.23
CA LEU A 24 -24.34 -5.72 0.20
C LEU A 24 -24.39 -5.09 1.61
N ALA A 25 -25.58 -4.75 2.11
CA ALA A 25 -25.74 -4.17 3.44
C ALA A 25 -25.43 -5.25 4.51
N GLY A 26 -24.37 -5.00 5.29
CA GLY A 26 -23.87 -5.94 6.29
C GLY A 26 -22.70 -6.82 5.83
N TYR A 27 -22.27 -6.72 4.57
CA TYR A 27 -21.00 -7.31 4.14
C TYR A 27 -19.84 -6.45 4.66
N SER A 28 -19.30 -6.83 5.82
CA SER A 28 -17.96 -6.40 6.21
C SER A 28 -16.98 -7.36 5.57
N PRO A 29 -16.06 -6.93 4.69
CA PRO A 29 -14.99 -7.80 4.24
C PRO A 29 -14.28 -8.37 5.48
N PRO A 30 -14.00 -9.69 5.51
CA PRO A 30 -13.32 -10.29 6.63
C PRO A 30 -11.95 -9.62 6.80
N ILE A 31 -11.63 -9.26 8.03
CA ILE A 31 -10.31 -8.71 8.34
C ILE A 31 -9.30 -9.86 8.20
N GLU A 32 -8.34 -9.69 7.32
CA GLU A 32 -7.29 -10.67 7.07
C GLU A 32 -6.13 -10.44 8.04
N SER A 33 -5.76 -11.48 8.77
CA SER A 33 -4.58 -11.46 9.61
C SER A 33 -3.31 -11.53 8.76
N LEU A 34 -2.30 -10.73 9.11
CA LEU A 34 -0.98 -10.84 8.51
C LEU A 34 -0.28 -12.13 8.95
N ASP A 35 0.60 -12.64 8.10
CA ASP A 35 1.47 -13.76 8.46
C ASP A 35 2.35 -13.37 9.66
N LYS A 36 2.58 -14.31 10.59
CA LYS A 36 3.41 -14.06 11.79
C LYS A 36 4.85 -13.67 11.47
N GLN A 37 5.32 -14.03 10.27
CA GLN A 37 6.66 -13.67 9.79
C GLN A 37 6.69 -12.29 9.12
N CYS A 38 5.53 -11.70 8.79
CA CYS A 38 5.42 -10.40 8.17
C CYS A 38 5.78 -9.31 9.19
N ARG A 39 6.80 -8.53 8.87
CA ARG A 39 7.29 -7.41 9.69
C ARG A 39 7.09 -6.06 9.01
N LEU A 40 7.01 -6.05 7.67
CA LEU A 40 6.85 -4.83 6.89
C LEU A 40 5.69 -4.95 5.89
N LEU A 41 4.87 -3.90 5.83
CA LEU A 41 3.80 -3.75 4.87
C LEU A 41 4.15 -2.63 3.88
N LEU A 42 4.27 -2.98 2.61
CA LEU A 42 4.50 -2.02 1.53
C LEU A 42 3.14 -1.65 0.91
N VAL A 43 2.73 -0.40 1.08
CA VAL A 43 1.47 0.13 0.56
C VAL A 43 1.76 0.94 -0.70
N SER A 44 1.40 0.38 -1.86
CA SER A 44 1.63 1.01 -3.16
C SER A 44 0.54 0.67 -4.17
N SER A 45 0.27 1.60 -5.09
CA SER A 45 -0.65 1.38 -6.21
C SER A 45 -0.11 0.43 -7.27
N LEU A 46 1.21 0.25 -7.33
CA LEU A 46 1.91 -0.58 -8.31
C LEU A 46 2.75 -1.63 -7.59
N LEU A 47 2.62 -2.89 -8.02
CA LEU A 47 3.46 -3.98 -7.54
C LEU A 47 4.91 -3.76 -8.02
N PRO A 48 5.91 -3.68 -7.12
CA PRO A 48 7.30 -3.57 -7.54
C PRO A 48 7.73 -4.80 -8.33
N SER A 49 8.43 -4.58 -9.44
CA SER A 49 8.92 -5.65 -10.31
C SER A 49 10.32 -5.35 -10.86
N GLY A 50 11.04 -6.41 -11.27
CA GLY A 50 12.36 -6.27 -11.88
C GLY A 50 13.38 -5.55 -10.99
N SER A 51 13.95 -4.43 -11.47
CA SER A 51 14.96 -3.65 -10.75
C SER A 51 14.44 -3.06 -9.43
N GLN A 52 13.17 -2.64 -9.38
CA GLN A 52 12.55 -2.09 -8.18
C GLN A 52 12.52 -3.10 -7.04
N LEU A 53 12.32 -4.39 -7.36
CA LEU A 53 12.30 -5.46 -6.36
C LEU A 53 13.69 -5.70 -5.77
N VAL A 54 14.72 -5.68 -6.61
CA VAL A 54 16.13 -5.81 -6.18
C VAL A 54 16.53 -4.61 -5.33
N TRP A 55 16.11 -3.40 -5.72
CA TRP A 55 16.34 -2.21 -4.93
C TRP A 55 15.62 -2.26 -3.58
N LEU A 56 14.34 -2.64 -3.58
CA LEU A 56 13.55 -2.83 -2.37
C LEU A 56 14.23 -3.84 -1.43
N GLU A 57 14.66 -4.99 -1.95
CA GLU A 57 15.38 -6.01 -1.17
C GLU A 57 16.65 -5.44 -0.52
N ARG A 58 17.44 -4.65 -1.26
CA ARG A 58 18.63 -3.98 -0.71
C ARG A 58 18.28 -3.00 0.41
N VAL A 59 17.18 -2.27 0.26
CA VAL A 59 16.70 -1.33 1.28
C VAL A 59 16.24 -2.09 2.52
N LEU A 60 15.42 -3.13 2.37
CA LEU A 60 14.98 -3.97 3.49
C LEU A 60 16.17 -4.55 4.26
N ASN A 61 17.17 -5.05 3.54
CA ASN A 61 18.39 -5.60 4.14
C ASN A 61 19.18 -4.57 4.97
N SER A 62 19.08 -3.28 4.63
CA SER A 62 19.81 -2.22 5.35
C SER A 62 19.33 -1.99 6.78
N PHE A 63 18.13 -2.47 7.14
CA PHE A 63 17.58 -2.41 8.50
C PHE A 63 17.08 -3.78 9.00
N ASN A 64 17.76 -4.85 8.56
CA ASN A 64 17.58 -6.25 9.01
C ASN A 64 16.22 -6.90 8.66
N LEU A 65 15.59 -6.52 7.54
CA LEU A 65 14.41 -7.19 7.02
C LEU A 65 14.72 -7.93 5.71
N ASN A 66 14.03 -9.04 5.49
CA ASN A 66 14.08 -9.79 4.23
C ASN A 66 12.82 -9.57 3.41
N LEU A 67 12.91 -9.80 2.09
CA LEU A 67 11.76 -9.72 1.19
C LEU A 67 10.62 -10.67 1.61
N SER A 68 10.95 -11.84 2.17
CA SER A 68 9.95 -12.80 2.69
C SER A 68 9.16 -12.28 3.90
N GLN A 69 9.68 -11.27 4.61
CA GLN A 69 9.04 -10.63 5.75
C GLN A 69 8.29 -9.36 5.33
N ALA A 70 8.37 -8.97 4.06
CA ALA A 70 7.68 -7.82 3.49
C ALA A 70 6.48 -8.29 2.66
N ARG A 71 5.33 -7.64 2.84
CA ARG A 71 4.13 -7.91 2.05
C ARG A 71 3.68 -6.65 1.31
N HIS A 72 3.49 -6.76 0.00
CA HIS A 72 2.88 -5.71 -0.81
C HIS A 72 1.36 -5.77 -0.69
N VAL A 73 0.74 -4.61 -0.51
CA VAL A 73 -0.72 -4.44 -0.52
C VAL A 73 -1.10 -3.15 -1.24
N TYR A 74 -2.26 -3.18 -1.87
CA TYR A 74 -2.83 -1.97 -2.45
C TYR A 74 -3.44 -1.08 -1.36
N PRO A 75 -3.50 0.26 -1.57
CA PRO A 75 -4.07 1.18 -0.61
C PRO A 75 -5.49 0.83 -0.17
N GLN A 76 -6.31 0.30 -1.09
CA GLN A 76 -7.70 -0.09 -0.77
C GLN A 76 -7.80 -1.35 0.12
N GLN A 77 -6.74 -2.17 0.17
CA GLN A 77 -6.70 -3.38 0.99
C GLN A 77 -6.26 -3.09 2.43
N LEU A 78 -5.68 -1.92 2.68
CA LEU A 78 -5.15 -1.55 3.99
C LEU A 78 -6.21 -1.61 5.11
N CYS A 79 -7.45 -1.18 4.81
CA CYS A 79 -8.56 -1.22 5.76
C CYS A 79 -9.05 -2.64 6.09
N GLN A 80 -8.58 -3.66 5.37
CA GLN A 80 -9.02 -5.06 5.52
C GLN A 80 -7.95 -5.92 6.21
N LEU A 81 -6.89 -5.30 6.75
CA LEU A 81 -5.75 -6.02 7.34
C LEU A 81 -5.63 -5.71 8.83
N GLU A 82 -5.32 -6.74 9.62
CA GLU A 82 -4.87 -6.54 11.01
C GLU A 82 -3.40 -6.12 11.04
N LEU A 83 -3.11 -4.98 11.68
CA LEU A 83 -1.79 -4.36 11.71
C LEU A 83 -1.12 -4.39 13.11
N ASN A 84 -1.65 -5.21 14.03
CA ASN A 84 -1.25 -5.21 15.45
C ASN A 84 0.20 -5.67 15.70
N ASP A 85 0.72 -6.60 14.90
CA ASP A 85 2.08 -7.16 15.05
C ASP A 85 3.10 -6.59 14.03
N LEU A 86 2.69 -5.55 13.30
CA LEU A 86 3.51 -4.97 12.25
C LEU A 86 4.59 -4.05 12.86
N GLN A 87 5.84 -4.21 12.40
CA GLN A 87 6.93 -3.34 12.84
C GLN A 87 7.06 -2.10 11.97
N TRP A 88 6.83 -2.25 10.66
CA TRP A 88 7.02 -1.18 9.69
C TRP A 88 5.87 -1.12 8.70
N ILE A 89 5.41 0.09 8.41
CA ILE A 89 4.50 0.36 7.31
C ILE A 89 5.16 1.36 6.38
N TRP A 90 5.25 1.03 5.10
CA TRP A 90 5.90 1.86 4.11
C TRP A 90 4.91 2.26 3.03
N TYR A 91 4.57 3.55 3.01
CA TYR A 91 3.72 4.17 2.01
C TYR A 91 4.56 4.70 0.85
N VAL A 92 4.26 4.21 -0.35
CA VAL A 92 4.90 4.64 -1.60
C VAL A 92 3.88 5.33 -2.47
N ASP A 93 4.14 6.60 -2.79
CA ASP A 93 3.27 7.44 -3.63
C ASP A 93 1.79 7.38 -3.21
N CYS A 94 1.57 7.34 -1.91
CA CYS A 94 0.25 7.09 -1.33
C CYS A 94 0.00 7.96 -0.11
N GLN A 95 -1.20 8.55 -0.05
CA GLN A 95 -1.70 9.30 1.09
C GLN A 95 -2.57 8.44 2.03
N ALA A 96 -2.64 7.13 1.81
CA ALA A 96 -3.32 6.24 2.74
C ALA A 96 -2.65 6.32 4.12
N SER A 97 -3.46 6.24 5.16
CA SER A 97 -2.99 6.19 6.54
C SER A 97 -3.81 5.15 7.28
N ALA A 98 -3.12 4.18 7.85
CA ALA A 98 -3.67 3.23 8.79
C ALA A 98 -3.33 3.65 10.22
N VAL A 99 -4.25 3.38 11.15
CA VAL A 99 -3.97 3.46 12.59
C VAL A 99 -3.19 2.19 12.97
N THR A 100 -1.90 2.35 13.22
CA THR A 100 -1.00 1.26 13.64
C THR A 100 0.06 1.81 14.59
N THR A 101 0.61 0.94 15.43
CA THR A 101 1.79 1.24 16.26
C THR A 101 3.11 1.03 15.52
N ALA A 102 3.05 0.57 14.27
CA ALA A 102 4.21 0.36 13.42
C ALA A 102 4.90 1.68 13.03
N ASN A 103 6.20 1.62 12.80
CA ASN A 103 6.99 2.73 12.29
C ASN A 103 6.58 3.03 10.84
N ALA A 104 6.23 4.29 10.57
CA ALA A 104 5.76 4.71 9.24
C ALA A 104 6.89 5.32 8.42
N LEU A 105 7.07 4.79 7.20
CA LEU A 105 7.97 5.31 6.17
C LEU A 105 7.15 5.85 5.01
N HIS A 106 7.58 6.99 4.47
CA HIS A 106 6.92 7.65 3.34
C HIS A 106 7.94 7.97 2.25
N THR A 107 7.65 7.53 1.03
CA THR A 107 8.45 7.87 -0.14
C THR A 107 7.57 8.15 -1.36
N PRO A 108 8.07 8.90 -2.36
CA PRO A 108 7.46 8.92 -3.69
C PRO A 108 7.61 7.55 -4.36
N ALA A 109 7.22 7.45 -5.64
CA ALA A 109 7.28 6.22 -6.40
C ALA A 109 8.69 5.58 -6.38
N LEU A 110 8.76 4.25 -6.23
CA LEU A 110 10.04 3.53 -6.12
C LEU A 110 11.00 3.84 -7.28
N SER A 111 10.49 4.02 -8.50
CA SER A 111 11.27 4.42 -9.67
C SER A 111 11.99 5.76 -9.49
N GLU A 112 11.36 6.73 -8.82
CA GLU A 112 11.96 8.04 -8.56
C GLU A 112 12.98 7.98 -7.43
N VAL A 113 12.70 7.17 -6.41
CA VAL A 113 13.62 7.00 -5.27
C VAL A 113 14.90 6.31 -5.71
N GLU A 114 14.83 5.27 -6.53
CA GLU A 114 16.00 4.54 -7.04
C GLU A 114 17.00 5.49 -7.73
N GLY A 115 16.49 6.40 -8.57
CA GLY A 115 17.29 7.36 -9.33
C GLY A 115 17.73 8.62 -8.55
N ASN A 116 17.09 8.93 -7.42
CA ASN A 116 17.30 10.21 -6.72
C ASN A 116 18.02 10.04 -5.38
N THR A 117 19.21 10.63 -5.24
CA THR A 117 20.00 10.59 -4.00
C THR A 117 19.31 11.33 -2.84
N HIS A 118 18.52 12.37 -3.12
CA HIS A 118 17.80 13.12 -2.10
C HIS A 118 16.74 12.25 -1.41
N TYR A 119 15.91 11.55 -2.20
CA TYR A 119 14.87 10.67 -1.66
C TYR A 119 15.45 9.46 -0.92
N ARG A 120 16.58 8.91 -1.40
CA ARG A 120 17.29 7.85 -0.66
C ARG A 120 17.81 8.31 0.70
N ARG A 121 18.36 9.52 0.77
CA ARG A 121 18.80 10.12 2.02
C ARG A 121 17.63 10.37 2.96
N ASP A 122 16.52 10.89 2.45
CA ASP A 122 15.32 11.14 3.23
C ASP A 122 14.74 9.86 3.83
N LEU A 123 14.62 8.80 3.02
CA LEU A 123 14.24 7.47 3.48
C LEU A 123 15.17 6.96 4.59
N TRP A 124 16.48 7.13 4.43
CA TRP A 124 17.44 6.72 5.46
C TRP A 124 17.30 7.53 6.74
N GLN A 125 17.04 8.84 6.64
CA GLN A 125 16.76 9.69 7.81
C GLN A 125 15.51 9.21 8.56
N GLN A 126 14.45 8.84 7.84
CA GLN A 126 13.24 8.26 8.43
C GLN A 126 13.57 6.94 9.16
N ILE A 127 14.31 6.02 8.53
CA ILE A 127 14.71 4.75 9.16
C ILE A 127 15.55 5.01 10.42
N CYS A 128 16.54 5.91 10.35
CA CYS A 128 17.37 6.26 11.49
C CYS A 128 16.58 6.91 12.63
N ALA A 129 15.54 7.70 12.34
CA ALA A 129 14.71 8.35 13.36
C ALA A 129 14.06 7.32 14.30
N TYR A 130 13.65 6.16 13.77
CA TYR A 130 13.07 5.08 14.57
C TYR A 130 14.11 4.10 15.13
N GLY A 131 15.28 3.96 14.48
CA GLY A 131 16.38 3.13 14.98
C GLY A 131 17.13 3.70 16.19
N ALA A 132 16.85 4.95 16.57
CA ALA A 132 17.43 5.61 17.74
C ALA A 132 16.62 5.39 19.05
N GLN A 133 15.56 4.56 19.01
CA GLN A 133 14.73 4.21 20.18
C GLN A 133 15.15 2.90 20.84
#